data_AF-A0A967K1T4-F1
#
_entry.id   AF-A0A967K1T4-F1
#
_cell.length_a   1.000
_cell.length_b   1.000
_cell.length_c   1.000
_cell.angle_alpha   90.00
_cell.angle_beta   90.00
_cell.angle_gamma   90.00
#
_symmetry.space_group_name_H-M   'P 1'
#
loop_
_entity.id
_entity.type
_entity.pdbx_description
1 polymer ?
#
loop_
_entity_poly.entity_id
_entity_poly.type
_entity_poly.pdbx_seq_one_letter_code
_entity_poly.pdbx_strand_id
1 'polypeptide(L)'
;AYMARISLSATGFYRTPKIHYDRSVHRGRPFFYYAYGAAVSEVIIDTLTGENRVVRVDILHDVGRSLNPAIDLGQIEGGFVQGVGW
;
A
#
# COMPACT_ATOMS: atom_id res chain seq x y z
N ALA A 1 -4.84 -13.91 -37.46
CA ALA A 1 -6.07 -13.23 -36.96
C ALA A 1 -6.51 -12.08 -37.88
N TYR A 2 -5.68 -11.07 -38.13
CA TYR A 2 -6.02 -9.92 -38.98
C TYR A 2 -6.46 -10.32 -40.41
N MET A 3 -5.66 -11.12 -41.13
CA MET A 3 -6.01 -11.62 -42.47
C MET A 3 -7.24 -12.55 -42.47
N ALA A 4 -7.58 -13.13 -41.31
CA ALA A 4 -8.78 -13.93 -41.10
C ALA A 4 -9.97 -13.09 -40.61
N ARG A 5 -9.84 -11.76 -40.55
CA ARG A 5 -10.87 -10.79 -40.10
C ARG A 5 -11.45 -11.09 -38.72
N ILE A 6 -10.66 -11.73 -37.86
CA ILE A 6 -11.03 -11.96 -36.46
C ILE A 6 -10.85 -10.65 -35.71
N SER A 7 -11.89 -10.18 -35.01
CA SER A 7 -11.79 -9.00 -34.15
C SER A 7 -10.69 -9.21 -33.11
N LEU A 8 -9.78 -8.24 -33.02
CA LEU A 8 -8.71 -8.20 -32.01
C LEU A 8 -8.99 -7.16 -30.91
N SER A 9 -10.22 -6.66 -30.84
CA SER A 9 -10.68 -5.81 -29.74
C SER A 9 -11.48 -6.65 -28.75
N ALA A 10 -11.20 -6.44 -27.46
CA ALA A 10 -11.94 -7.04 -26.37
C ALA A 10 -12.17 -5.99 -25.27
N THR A 11 -13.24 -6.17 -24.51
CA THR A 11 -13.49 -5.40 -23.29
C THR A 11 -13.28 -6.31 -22.08
N GLY A 12 -12.73 -5.74 -21.00
CA GLY A 12 -12.56 -6.43 -19.72
C GLY A 12 -13.35 -5.71 -18.63
N PHE A 13 -13.92 -6.46 -17.68
CA PHE A 13 -14.65 -5.90 -16.54
C PHE A 13 -14.29 -6.65 -15.25
N TYR A 14 -14.13 -5.91 -14.16
CA TYR A 14 -13.91 -6.46 -12.83
C TYR A 14 -14.70 -5.67 -11.78
N ARG A 15 -15.31 -6.38 -10.84
CA ARG A 15 -15.97 -5.83 -9.66
C ARG A 15 -15.55 -6.63 -8.44
N THR A 16 -14.97 -5.96 -7.45
CA THR A 16 -14.53 -6.61 -6.21
C THR A 16 -15.72 -7.29 -5.52
N PRO A 17 -15.69 -8.62 -5.35
CA PRO A 17 -16.82 -9.35 -4.81
C PRO A 17 -16.88 -9.20 -3.28
N LYS A 18 -18.06 -9.50 -2.71
CA LYS A 18 -18.28 -9.65 -1.25
C LYS A 18 -18.20 -8.37 -0.41
N ILE A 19 -17.94 -7.20 -1.00
CA ILE A 19 -17.90 -5.92 -0.29
C ILE A 19 -19.30 -5.43 0.04
N HIS A 20 -19.57 -5.23 1.33
CA HIS A 20 -20.81 -4.63 1.85
C HIS A 20 -20.57 -4.13 3.28
N TYR A 21 -21.17 -3.02 3.68
CA TYR A 21 -21.06 -2.53 5.06
C TYR A 21 -22.31 -1.71 5.41
N ASP A 22 -23.02 -2.13 6.46
CA ASP A 22 -24.15 -1.40 7.02
C ASP A 22 -23.66 -0.52 8.17
N ARG A 23 -23.71 0.80 7.94
CA ARG A 23 -23.28 1.81 8.91
C ARG A 23 -24.22 1.92 10.11
N SER A 24 -25.50 1.58 9.98
CA SER A 24 -26.47 1.73 11.07
C SER A 24 -26.21 0.72 12.19
N VAL A 25 -25.86 -0.51 11.82
CA VAL A 25 -25.57 -1.61 12.75
C VAL A 25 -24.08 -1.92 12.89
N HIS A 26 -23.21 -1.18 12.19
CA HIS A 26 -21.74 -1.34 12.19
C HIS A 26 -21.29 -2.76 11.83
N ARG A 27 -21.93 -3.39 10.83
CA ARG A 27 -21.64 -4.78 10.42
C ARG A 27 -21.44 -4.91 8.92
N GLY A 28 -20.62 -5.89 8.54
CA GLY A 28 -20.37 -6.27 7.15
C GLY A 28 -18.89 -6.47 6.86
N ARG A 29 -18.55 -6.57 5.58
CA ARG A 29 -17.20 -6.67 5.04
C ARG A 29 -16.87 -5.42 4.20
N PRO A 30 -16.36 -4.34 4.81
CA PRO A 30 -16.00 -3.12 4.09
C PRO A 30 -14.73 -3.28 3.23
N PHE A 31 -13.82 -4.19 3.60
CA PHE A 31 -12.54 -4.38 2.92
C PHE A 31 -12.39 -5.83 2.41
N PHE A 32 -11.72 -6.00 1.25
CA PHE A 32 -11.53 -7.32 0.66
C PHE A 32 -10.39 -8.09 1.34
N TYR A 33 -9.29 -7.40 1.63
CA TYR A 33 -8.16 -7.85 2.43
C TYR A 33 -7.55 -6.64 3.13
N TYR A 34 -6.58 -6.87 4.00
CA TYR A 34 -5.82 -5.84 4.68
C TYR A 34 -4.35 -6.01 4.34
N ALA A 35 -3.63 -4.90 4.24
CA ALA A 35 -2.18 -4.90 4.24
C ALA A 35 -1.71 -4.75 5.69
N TYR A 36 -0.67 -5.49 6.05
CA TYR A 36 -0.06 -5.42 7.38
C TYR A 36 1.39 -5.00 7.25
N GLY A 37 1.88 -4.30 8.26
CA GLY A 37 3.29 -3.96 8.33
C GLY A 37 3.66 -3.42 9.70
N ALA A 38 4.95 -3.41 9.96
CA ALA A 38 5.56 -2.81 11.14
C ALA A 38 6.79 -2.03 10.72
N ALA A 39 7.04 -0.92 11.41
CA ALA A 39 8.23 -0.11 11.24
C ALA A 39 8.85 0.18 12.61
N VAL A 40 10.18 0.11 12.68
CA VAL A 40 10.96 0.51 13.85
C VAL A 40 11.92 1.61 13.39
N SER A 41 11.89 2.75 14.08
CA SER A 41 12.72 3.90 13.75
C SER A 41 13.56 4.29 14.96
N GLU A 42 14.86 4.51 14.72
CA GLU A 42 15.77 5.10 15.70
C GLU A 42 15.98 6.58 15.36
N VAL A 43 15.89 7.44 16.38
CA VAL A 43 15.99 8.89 16.24
C VAL A 43 16.93 9.44 17.30
N ILE A 44 17.78 10.39 16.90
CA ILE A 44 18.59 11.20 17.81
C ILE A 44 17.93 12.57 17.92
N ILE A 45 17.82 13.08 19.14
CA ILE A 45 17.23 14.40 19.44
C ILE A 45 18.30 15.23 20.14
N ASP A 46 18.54 16.44 19.64
CA ASP A 46 19.27 17.47 20.36
C ASP A 46 18.34 18.13 21.38
N THR A 47 18.62 17.94 22.66
CA THR A 47 17.78 18.46 23.74
C THR A 47 17.92 19.96 23.98
N LEU A 48 18.92 20.61 23.39
CA LEU A 48 19.13 22.07 23.50
C LEU A 48 18.41 22.83 22.40
N THR A 49 18.36 22.28 21.18
CA THR A 49 17.76 22.93 19.99
C THR A 49 16.39 22.38 19.63
N GLY A 50 16.08 21.15 20.05
CA GLY A 50 14.88 20.42 19.64
C GLY A 50 14.99 19.77 18.25
N GLU A 51 16.13 19.92 17.57
CA GLU A 51 16.38 19.26 16.29
C GLU A 51 16.41 17.74 16.47
N ASN A 52 15.92 17.01 15.47
CA ASN A 52 15.97 15.57 15.47
C ASN A 52 16.45 15.03 14.13
N ARG A 53 17.01 13.82 14.16
CA ARG A 53 17.44 13.09 12.98
C ARG A 53 17.08 11.63 13.12
N VAL A 54 16.35 11.10 12.13
CA VAL A 54 16.15 9.66 11.97
C VAL A 54 17.48 9.05 11.52
N VAL A 55 18.01 8.11 12.29
CA VAL A 55 19.31 7.46 12.02
C VAL A 55 19.16 6.08 11.40
N ARG A 56 18.03 5.42 11.65
CA ARG A 56 17.72 4.11 11.09
C ARG A 56 16.23 3.87 11.05
N VAL A 57 15.78 3.16 10.02
CA VAL A 57 14.41 2.66 9.90
C VAL A 57 14.46 1.23 9.35
N ASP A 58 13.78 0.31 10.02
CA ASP A 58 13.55 -1.05 9.54
C ASP A 58 12.04 -1.24 9.33
N ILE A 59 11.63 -1.62 8.12
CA ILE A 59 10.23 -1.82 7.76
C ILE A 59 10.01 -3.25 7.29
N LEU A 60 9.01 -3.92 7.86
CA LEU A 60 8.47 -5.18 7.37
C LEU A 60 7.05 -4.93 6.90
N HIS A 61 6.77 -5.18 5.61
CA HIS A 61 5.45 -4.96 5.02
C HIS A 61 4.97 -6.20 4.27
N ASP A 62 3.79 -6.68 4.60
CA ASP A 62 3.10 -7.77 3.90
C ASP A 62 2.40 -7.21 2.65
N VAL A 63 3.06 -7.40 1.52
CA VAL A 63 2.54 -7.08 0.18
C VAL A 63 1.97 -8.32 -0.53
N GLY A 64 1.82 -9.44 0.17
CA GLY A 64 1.52 -10.74 -0.41
C GLY A 64 2.58 -11.15 -1.44
N ARG A 65 2.14 -11.66 -2.59
CA ARG A 65 3.03 -11.96 -3.71
C ARG A 65 3.14 -10.73 -4.60
N SER A 66 4.17 -9.93 -4.37
CA SER A 66 4.48 -8.74 -5.16
C SER A 66 4.44 -9.02 -6.67
N LEU A 67 3.74 -8.15 -7.41
CA LEU A 67 3.73 -8.18 -8.88
C LEU A 67 5.01 -7.56 -9.45
N ASN A 68 5.53 -6.51 -8.79
CA ASN A 68 6.80 -5.89 -9.11
C ASN A 68 7.47 -5.40 -7.82
N PRO A 69 8.47 -6.14 -7.29
CA PRO A 69 9.10 -5.81 -6.01
C PRO A 69 9.74 -4.43 -5.96
N ALA A 70 10.28 -3.94 -7.09
CA ALA A 70 10.94 -2.64 -7.12
C ALA A 70 9.94 -1.47 -6.95
N ILE A 71 8.75 -1.60 -7.54
CA ILE A 71 7.68 -0.59 -7.39
C ILE A 71 7.12 -0.63 -5.98
N ASP A 72 6.85 -1.83 -5.45
CA ASP A 72 6.28 -1.98 -4.10
C ASP A 72 7.23 -1.43 -3.02
N LEU A 73 8.54 -1.69 -3.15
CA LEU A 73 9.55 -1.08 -2.27
C LEU A 73 9.53 0.45 -2.35
N GLY A 74 9.49 1.03 -3.56
CA GLY A 74 9.43 2.48 -3.72
C GLY A 74 8.15 3.11 -3.15
N GLN A 75 7.01 2.39 -3.20
CA GLN A 75 5.77 2.83 -2.56
C GLN A 75 5.89 2.82 -1.03
N ILE A 76 6.49 1.77 -0.46
CA ILE A 76 6.70 1.65 1.00
C ILE A 76 7.62 2.78 1.49
N GLU A 77 8.76 2.99 0.82
CA GLU A 77 9.72 4.05 1.16
C GLU A 77 9.09 5.45 1.01
N GLY A 78 8.42 5.71 -0.11
CA GLY A 78 7.78 6.99 -0.39
C GLY A 78 6.66 7.30 0.61
N GLY A 79 5.79 6.32 0.90
CA GLY A 79 4.73 6.47 1.90
C GLY A 79 5.27 6.69 3.31
N PHE A 80 6.36 6.01 3.67
CA PHE A 80 7.04 6.23 4.95
C PHE A 80 7.58 7.66 5.07
N VAL A 81 8.33 8.14 4.08
CA VAL A 81 8.91 9.50 4.11
C VAL A 81 7.83 10.59 4.12
N GLN A 82 6.73 10.39 3.39
CA GLN A 82 5.57 11.29 3.46
C GLN A 82 4.97 11.35 4.87
N GLY A 83 4.83 10.20 5.54
CA GLY A 83 4.33 10.12 6.92
C GLY A 83 5.27 10.73 7.96
N VAL A 84 6.59 10.62 7.76
CA VAL A 84 7.58 11.28 8.64
C VAL A 84 7.45 12.81 8.58
N GLY A 85 7.04 13.37 7.44
CA GLY A 85 6.90 14.81 7.24
C GLY A 85 5.53 15.41 7.57
N TRP A 86 4.55 14.61 8.02
CA TRP A 86 3.18 15.06 8.34
C TRP A 86 3.06 15.49 9.80
#